data_AF-A0A9D1UTF8-F1
#
_entry.id   AF-A0A9D1UTF8-F1
#
_cell.length_a   1.000
_cell.length_b   1.000
_cell.length_c   1.000
_cell.angle_alpha   90.00
_cell.angle_beta   90.00
_cell.angle_gamma   90.00
#
_symmetry.space_group_name_H-M   'P 1'
#
loop_
_entity.id
_entity.type
_entity.pdbx_description
1 polymer ?
#
loop_
_entity_poly.entity_id
_entity_poly.type
_entity_poly.pdbx_seq_one_letter_code
_entity_poly.pdbx_strand_id
1 'polypeptide(L)'
;SAGRQTKILYRAPRSHEWEALDHDRALDMIADRFLEARRRHWQDADERGNRVNRTLGVASLGGATIDNEENYLIKKLFSAAGAVQIENQARI
;
A
#
# COMPACT_ATOMS: atom_id res chain seq x y z
N SER A 1 -20.63 -11.27 -11.93
CA SER A 1 -20.47 -11.22 -13.40
C SER A 1 -19.45 -12.27 -13.82
N ALA A 2 -19.45 -12.68 -15.09
CA ALA A 2 -18.51 -13.69 -15.60
C ALA A 2 -17.03 -13.28 -15.50
N GLY A 3 -16.72 -11.97 -15.42
CA GLY A 3 -15.35 -11.45 -15.32
C GLY A 3 -14.81 -11.25 -13.89
N ARG A 4 -15.59 -11.58 -12.85
CA ARG A 4 -15.16 -11.38 -11.45
C ARG A 4 -14.05 -12.35 -11.09
N GLN A 5 -12.91 -11.82 -10.65
CA GLN A 5 -11.80 -12.63 -10.16
C GLN A 5 -12.15 -13.25 -8.80
N THR A 6 -11.83 -14.54 -8.64
CA THR A 6 -12.12 -15.32 -7.41
C THR A 6 -10.88 -15.91 -6.77
N LYS A 7 -9.70 -15.71 -7.40
CA LYS A 7 -8.41 -16.16 -6.89
C LYS A 7 -7.48 -14.95 -6.76
N ILE A 8 -6.56 -15.02 -5.81
CA ILE A 8 -5.44 -14.09 -5.76
C ILE A 8 -4.49 -14.44 -6.90
N LEU A 9 -4.11 -13.42 -7.67
CA LEU A 9 -3.20 -13.56 -8.80
C LEU A 9 -1.89 -12.85 -8.47
N TYR A 10 -0.78 -13.54 -8.70
CA TYR A 10 0.56 -13.02 -8.56
C TYR A 10 1.26 -12.97 -9.90
N ARG A 11 1.99 -11.89 -10.15
CA ARG A 11 2.86 -11.72 -11.30
C ARG A 11 4.27 -11.49 -10.82
N ALA A 12 5.16 -12.46 -11.09
CA ALA A 12 6.55 -12.35 -10.72
C ALA A 12 7.25 -11.18 -11.45
N PRO A 13 8.31 -10.58 -10.87
CA PRO A 13 9.10 -9.57 -11.56
C PRO A 13 9.53 -10.06 -12.94
N ARG A 14 9.30 -9.23 -13.97
CA ARG A 14 9.58 -9.53 -15.38
C ARG A 14 8.77 -10.67 -16.01
N SER A 15 7.82 -11.29 -15.30
CA SER A 15 6.89 -12.24 -15.91
C SER A 15 5.86 -11.52 -16.78
N HIS A 16 5.32 -12.22 -17.78
CA HIS A 16 4.16 -11.78 -18.57
C HIS A 16 2.86 -12.49 -18.17
N GLU A 17 2.97 -13.55 -17.35
CA GLU A 17 1.86 -14.41 -16.97
C GLU A 17 1.43 -14.19 -15.52
N TRP A 18 0.15 -14.45 -15.26
CA TRP A 18 -0.44 -14.48 -13.91
C TRP A 18 -0.50 -15.90 -13.39
N GLU A 19 -0.17 -16.06 -12.11
CA GLU A 19 -0.25 -17.33 -11.41
C GLU A 19 -1.20 -17.20 -10.22
N ALA A 20 -2.00 -18.24 -9.96
CA ALA A 20 -2.81 -18.27 -8.75
C ALA A 20 -1.90 -18.43 -7.53
N LEU A 21 -2.13 -17.61 -6.52
CA LEU A 21 -1.38 -17.64 -5.26
C LEU A 21 -2.30 -17.95 -4.09
N ASP A 22 -1.76 -18.70 -3.13
CA ASP A 22 -2.42 -18.92 -1.85
C ASP A 22 -2.61 -17.59 -1.09
N HIS A 23 -3.69 -17.50 -0.32
CA HIS A 23 -4.08 -16.29 0.39
C HIS A 23 -3.05 -15.85 1.43
N ASP A 24 -2.61 -16.76 2.29
CA ASP A 24 -1.72 -16.42 3.40
C ASP A 24 -0.34 -16.06 2.85
N ARG A 25 0.12 -16.83 1.85
CA ARG A 25 1.34 -16.50 1.12
C ARG A 25 1.28 -15.12 0.47
N ALA A 26 0.14 -14.74 -0.10
CA ALA A 26 -0.02 -13.42 -0.70
C ALA A 26 0.08 -12.29 0.33
N LEU A 27 -0.57 -12.46 1.49
CA LEU A 27 -0.53 -11.49 2.57
C LEU A 27 0.88 -11.32 3.12
N ASP A 28 1.59 -12.40 3.41
CA ASP A 28 2.99 -12.35 3.89
C ASP A 28 3.88 -11.62 2.88
N MET A 29 3.73 -11.96 1.59
CA MET A 29 4.48 -11.33 0.52
C MET A 29 4.17 -9.83 0.34
N ILE A 30 2.97 -9.37 0.67
CA ILE A 30 2.63 -7.94 0.67
C ILE A 30 3.20 -7.26 1.90
N ALA A 31 3.05 -7.86 3.08
CA ALA A 31 3.55 -7.33 4.34
C ALA A 31 5.08 -7.16 4.31
N ASP A 32 5.83 -8.16 3.86
CA ASP A 32 7.29 -8.10 3.75
C ASP A 32 7.74 -6.96 2.85
N ARG A 33 7.12 -6.81 1.68
CA ARG A 33 7.47 -5.75 0.72
C ARG A 33 7.11 -4.38 1.26
N PHE A 34 5.96 -4.25 1.91
CA PHE A 34 5.53 -3.00 2.53
C PHE A 34 6.50 -2.56 3.63
N LEU A 35 6.85 -3.49 4.52
CA LEU A 35 7.79 -3.24 5.61
C LEU A 35 9.18 -2.91 5.07
N GLU A 36 9.65 -3.61 4.06
CA GLU A 36 10.95 -3.37 3.44
C GLU A 36 11.01 -1.99 2.77
N ALA A 37 9.99 -1.63 1.97
CA ALA A 37 9.89 -0.31 1.37
C ALA A 37 9.86 0.80 2.42
N ARG A 38 9.06 0.62 3.49
CA ARG A 38 8.98 1.57 4.60
C ARG A 38 10.34 1.77 5.26
N ARG A 39 11.05 0.69 5.61
CA ARG A 39 12.36 0.74 6.27
C ARG A 39 13.40 1.44 5.40
N ARG A 40 13.49 1.07 4.11
CA ARG A 40 14.46 1.64 3.18
C ARG A 40 14.30 3.14 2.95
N HIS A 41 13.09 3.64 3.06
CA HIS A 41 12.75 5.03 2.72
C HIS A 41 12.24 5.82 3.93
N TRP A 42 12.55 5.38 5.15
CA TRP A 42 12.21 6.10 6.37
C TRP A 42 13.03 7.38 6.52
N GLN A 43 12.39 8.43 7.03
CA GLN A 43 13.00 9.71 7.35
C GLN A 43 12.61 10.08 8.78
N ASP A 44 13.58 10.08 9.69
CA ASP A 44 13.39 10.61 11.05
C ASP A 44 13.29 12.15 11.02
N ALA A 45 14.15 12.79 10.23
CA ALA A 45 14.17 14.23 10.01
C ALA A 45 14.27 14.60 8.51
N ASP A 46 13.84 15.82 8.18
CA ASP A 46 14.03 16.42 6.85
C ASP A 46 15.44 17.04 6.68
N GLU A 47 15.71 17.60 5.49
CA GLU A 47 16.98 18.25 5.16
C GLU A 47 17.31 19.48 6.04
N ARG A 48 16.30 20.04 6.72
CA ARG A 48 16.45 21.18 7.63
C ARG A 48 16.58 20.73 9.10
N GLY A 49 16.60 19.43 9.36
CA GLY A 49 16.67 18.86 10.70
C GLY A 49 15.33 18.81 11.45
N ASN A 50 14.20 19.13 10.80
CA ASN A 50 12.89 19.01 11.44
C ASN A 50 12.49 17.54 11.53
N ARG A 51 11.98 17.10 12.69
CA ARG A 51 11.46 15.74 12.85
C ARG A 51 10.21 15.55 11.99
N VAL A 52 10.20 14.52 11.14
CA VAL A 52 9.07 14.21 10.23
C VAL A 52 8.49 12.82 10.43
N ASN A 53 9.27 11.83 10.90
CA ASN A 53 8.84 10.43 11.09
C ASN A 53 7.96 9.90 9.94
N ARG A 54 8.46 9.95 8.71
CA ARG A 54 7.69 9.61 7.51
C ARG A 54 8.43 8.62 6.62
N THR A 55 7.72 8.03 5.66
CA THR A 55 8.31 7.32 4.53
C THR A 55 7.85 7.93 3.21
N LEU A 56 8.78 8.04 2.27
CA LEU A 56 8.50 8.39 0.86
C LEU A 56 8.50 7.16 -0.05
N GLY A 57 8.63 5.96 0.51
CA GLY A 57 8.69 4.69 -0.24
C GLY A 57 7.32 4.04 -0.46
N VAL A 58 6.24 4.66 0.02
CA VAL A 58 4.88 4.12 -0.03
C VAL A 58 3.91 5.22 -0.40
N ALA A 59 3.08 4.97 -1.41
CA ALA A 59 1.96 5.82 -1.80
C ALA A 59 0.66 4.98 -1.92
N SER A 60 -0.48 5.62 -1.67
CA SER A 60 -1.81 5.01 -1.78
C SER A 60 -2.72 5.91 -2.60
N LEU A 61 -3.48 5.31 -3.53
CA LEU A 61 -4.49 5.98 -4.35
C LEU A 61 -5.82 5.24 -4.23
N GLY A 62 -6.88 5.95 -3.84
CA GLY A 62 -8.25 5.43 -3.89
C GLY A 62 -9.16 5.97 -2.79
N GLY A 63 -10.37 5.42 -2.72
CA GLY A 63 -11.25 5.51 -1.54
C GLY A 63 -12.74 5.76 -1.82
N ALA A 64 -13.10 6.47 -2.89
CA ALA A 64 -14.48 6.94 -3.05
C ALA A 64 -15.54 5.85 -3.34
N THR A 65 -15.12 4.61 -3.59
CA THR A 65 -16.02 3.48 -3.90
C THR A 65 -16.06 2.44 -2.78
N ILE A 66 -15.38 2.68 -1.66
CA ILE A 66 -15.35 1.80 -0.49
C ILE A 66 -16.07 2.48 0.68
N ASP A 67 -16.48 1.70 1.67
CA ASP A 67 -17.27 2.20 2.78
C ASP A 67 -16.48 3.21 3.65
N ASN A 68 -17.18 4.04 4.41
CA ASN A 68 -16.55 5.06 5.24
C ASN A 68 -15.61 4.45 6.30
N GLU A 69 -16.02 3.33 6.88
CA GLU A 69 -15.27 2.57 7.87
C GLU A 69 -13.97 2.01 7.28
N GLU A 70 -14.03 1.49 6.05
CA GLU A 70 -12.87 0.96 5.33
C GLU A 70 -11.90 2.08 4.96
N ASN A 71 -12.41 3.20 4.43
CA ASN A 71 -11.62 4.41 4.20
C ASN A 71 -10.91 4.88 5.46
N TYR A 72 -11.61 4.87 6.60
CA TYR A 72 -11.06 5.27 7.88
C TYR A 72 -9.92 4.33 8.32
N LEU A 73 -10.10 3.01 8.17
CA LEU A 73 -9.05 2.03 8.47
C LEU A 73 -7.83 2.17 7.57
N ILE A 74 -8.04 2.33 6.25
CA ILE A 74 -6.96 2.54 5.28
C ILE A 74 -6.19 3.80 5.62
N LYS A 75 -6.89 4.91 5.92
CA LYS A 75 -6.25 6.16 6.29
C LYS A 75 -5.40 6.00 7.56
N LYS A 76 -5.91 5.29 8.58
CA LYS A 76 -5.14 5.00 9.80
C LYS A 76 -3.92 4.15 9.52
N LEU A 77 -4.05 3.09 8.72
CA LEU A 77 -2.95 2.19 8.37
C LEU A 77 -1.79 2.95 7.71
N PHE A 78 -2.07 3.69 6.64
CA PHE A 78 -1.02 4.39 5.89
C PHE A 78 -0.42 5.56 6.67
N SER A 79 -1.24 6.34 7.39
CA SER A 79 -0.73 7.42 8.24
C SER A 79 0.13 6.90 9.39
N ALA A 80 -0.27 5.81 10.06
CA ALA A 80 0.52 5.20 11.14
C ALA A 80 1.84 4.59 10.61
N ALA A 81 1.84 4.09 9.38
CA ALA A 81 3.05 3.66 8.70
C ALA A 81 3.98 4.83 8.32
N GLY A 82 3.53 6.09 8.45
CA GLY A 82 4.26 7.30 8.09
C GLY A 82 4.21 7.63 6.60
N ALA A 83 3.33 6.99 5.82
CA ALA A 83 3.16 7.34 4.42
C ALA A 83 2.44 8.70 4.31
N VAL A 84 2.97 9.58 3.46
CA VAL A 84 2.42 10.94 3.27
C VAL A 84 1.72 11.11 1.92
N GLN A 85 1.99 10.24 0.95
CA GLN A 85 1.39 10.28 -0.38
C GLN A 85 0.11 9.44 -0.39
N ILE A 86 -0.97 9.98 0.21
CA ILE A 86 -2.27 9.31 0.32
C ILE A 86 -3.33 10.18 -0.36
N GLU A 87 -3.73 9.79 -1.56
CA GLU A 87 -4.63 10.56 -2.43
C GLU A 87 -5.91 9.78 -2.76
N ASN A 88 -6.98 10.50 -3.09
CA ASN A 88 -8.26 9.91 -3.49
C ASN A 88 -8.97 10.73 -4.59
N GLN A 89 -10.11 10.22 -5.06
CA GLN A 89 -10.93 10.86 -6.09
C GLN A 89 -11.52 12.21 -5.66
N ALA A 90 -11.59 12.53 -4.36
CA ALA A 90 -12.10 13.83 -3.93
C ALA A 90 -11.11 14.98 -4.19
N ARG A 91 -9.84 14.65 -4.46
CA ARG A 91 -8.78 15.61 -4.74
C ARG A 91 -8.49 15.78 -6.24
N ILE A 92 -8.74 14.75 -7.05
CA ILE A 92 -8.56 14.75 -8.51
C ILE A 92 -9.82 15.32 -9.17
#